data_AF-A0A3D5WRH0-F1
#
_entry.id   AF-A0A3D5WRH0-F1
#
_cell.length_a   1.000
_cell.length_b   1.000
_cell.length_c   1.000
_cell.angle_alpha   90.00
_cell.angle_beta   90.00
_cell.angle_gamma   90.00
#
_symmetry.space_group_name_H-M   'P 1'
#
loop_
_entity.id
_entity.type
_entity.pdbx_description
1 polymer ?
#
loop_
_entity_poly.entity_id
_entity_poly.type
_entity_poly.pdbx_seq_one_letter_code
_entity_poly.pdbx_strand_id
1 'polypeptide(L)'
;MKELYVKKGDNEYEKVEFKDLLSLQFDFDGDGVLLITEENYLRLKMAVDLNDRYSVENDDNEKSAQYYIKNSYLREGHLVNDIDVIKEVCKRIDKENSTHLSVVGNRKIKISNKTNNGIDIMAKRIANVEKLEQRLKEGDPSLVQELGGRVGERRAVSFASKFCTVVSLAAFGNTKFAKFDSVMRDVLPIYANYYLIKKYWKKTTRGNYVSTFSADNYAEYLEVITDVVDATKRSFPDVDIDKLDLMLWYYYKGKPNALNEFVKNHTREIIL
;
A
#
# COMPACT_ATOMS: atom_id res chain seq x y z
N MET A 1 17.46 -11.65 -12.65
CA MET A 1 18.01 -10.35 -13.09
C MET A 1 17.52 -9.99 -14.48
N LYS A 2 16.54 -9.06 -14.55
CA LYS A 2 16.23 -8.34 -15.79
C LYS A 2 17.30 -7.26 -15.99
N GLU A 3 17.86 -7.16 -17.18
CA GLU A 3 18.81 -6.10 -17.54
C GLU A 3 18.03 -4.89 -18.06
N LEU A 4 18.35 -3.70 -17.54
CA LEU A 4 17.71 -2.44 -17.92
C LEU A 4 18.66 -1.64 -18.80
N TYR A 5 18.12 -1.04 -19.86
CA TYR A 5 18.89 -0.27 -20.83
C TYR A 5 18.25 1.10 -21.04
N VAL A 6 19.01 2.19 -20.96
CA VAL A 6 18.53 3.56 -21.18
C VAL A 6 19.08 4.10 -22.50
N LYS A 7 18.22 4.73 -23.30
CA LYS A 7 18.59 5.31 -24.60
C LYS A 7 19.43 6.57 -24.38
N LYS A 8 20.66 6.59 -24.90
CA LYS A 8 21.63 7.70 -24.74
C LYS A 8 21.83 8.54 -26.00
N GLY A 9 21.30 8.07 -27.13
CA GLY A 9 21.37 8.69 -28.45
C GLY A 9 20.56 7.88 -29.45
N ASP A 10 20.65 8.21 -30.73
CA ASP A 10 20.01 7.38 -31.76
C ASP A 10 20.69 6.02 -31.85
N ASN A 11 19.95 4.98 -31.47
CA ASN A 11 20.36 3.57 -31.43
C ASN A 11 21.44 3.20 -30.41
N GLU A 12 21.76 4.05 -29.44
CA GLU A 12 22.64 3.71 -28.32
C GLU A 12 21.86 3.47 -27.03
N TYR A 13 22.09 2.30 -26.43
CA TYR A 13 21.46 1.84 -25.21
C TYR A 13 22.54 1.47 -24.19
N GLU A 14 22.52 2.10 -23.02
CA GLU A 14 23.46 1.81 -21.93
C GLU A 14 22.80 0.92 -20.88
N LYS A 15 23.46 -0.18 -20.51
CA LYS A 15 23.01 -1.06 -19.44
C LYS A 15 23.13 -0.33 -18.11
N VAL A 16 22.02 -0.24 -17.36
CA VAL A 16 22.00 0.36 -16.03
C VAL A 16 22.29 -0.71 -14.99
N GLU A 17 23.38 -0.52 -14.25
CA GLU A 17 23.77 -1.42 -13.17
C GLU A 17 23.10 -1.02 -11.84
N PHE A 18 22.81 -1.98 -10.97
CA PHE A 18 22.17 -1.72 -9.66
C PHE A 18 22.94 -0.70 -8.80
N LYS A 19 24.27 -0.67 -8.92
CA LYS A 19 25.15 0.29 -8.23
C LYS A 19 24.91 1.74 -8.68
N ASP A 20 24.44 1.97 -9.91
CA ASP A 20 24.14 3.29 -10.45
C ASP A 20 22.74 3.76 -10.01
N LEU A 21 21.95 2.90 -9.36
CA LEU A 21 20.73 3.29 -8.65
C LEU A 21 20.98 3.68 -7.18
N LEU A 22 22.13 3.29 -6.61
CA LEU A 22 22.54 3.75 -5.28
C LEU A 22 22.94 5.23 -5.28
N SER A 23 23.10 5.84 -6.46
CA SER A 23 23.31 7.28 -6.67
C SER A 23 22.04 8.03 -7.07
N LEU A 24 20.85 7.42 -6.99
CA LEU A 24 19.58 8.11 -7.26
C LEU A 24 19.46 9.32 -6.31
N GLN A 25 19.79 10.50 -6.84
CA GLN A 25 19.45 11.75 -6.18
C GLN A 25 17.94 11.89 -6.26
N PHE A 26 17.29 11.82 -5.11
CA PHE A 26 15.88 12.14 -4.99
C PHE A 26 15.72 13.63 -4.78
N ASP A 27 14.64 14.17 -5.31
CA ASP A 27 14.26 15.56 -5.06
C ASP A 27 13.59 15.66 -3.70
N PHE A 28 14.11 16.56 -2.87
CA PHE A 28 13.59 16.87 -1.53
C PHE A 28 13.13 18.32 -1.49
N ASP A 29 12.22 18.64 -0.57
CA ASP A 29 11.96 20.03 -0.20
C ASP A 29 13.12 20.59 0.64
N GLY A 30 12.99 21.86 1.06
CA GLY A 30 13.96 22.51 1.94
C GLY A 30 14.11 21.85 3.31
N ASP A 31 13.15 21.02 3.71
CA ASP A 31 13.08 20.38 5.02
C ASP A 31 13.40 18.87 4.99
N GLY A 32 13.80 18.35 3.82
CA GLY A 32 14.18 16.96 3.62
C GLY A 32 13.02 15.99 3.40
N VAL A 33 11.80 16.46 3.13
CA VAL A 33 10.67 15.63 2.70
C VAL A 33 10.83 15.26 1.23
N LEU A 34 10.65 13.98 0.90
CA LEU A 34 10.69 13.51 -0.48
C LEU A 34 9.55 14.17 -1.28
N LEU A 35 9.89 14.86 -2.36
CA LEU A 35 8.88 15.49 -3.22
C LEU A 35 8.12 14.44 -4.03
N ILE A 36 6.81 14.66 -4.18
CA ILE A 36 5.97 13.82 -5.04
C ILE A 36 6.09 14.38 -6.46
N THR A 37 7.07 13.86 -7.21
CA THR A 37 7.36 14.20 -8.60
C THR A 37 7.36 12.95 -9.46
N GLU A 38 7.11 13.12 -10.76
CA GLU A 38 7.23 12.03 -11.74
C GLU A 38 8.63 11.42 -11.72
N GLU A 39 9.66 12.24 -11.60
CA GLU A 39 11.05 11.76 -11.61
C GLU A 39 11.36 10.88 -10.39
N ASN A 40 10.97 11.31 -9.18
CA ASN A 40 11.10 10.48 -7.98
C ASN A 40 10.30 9.18 -8.09
N TYR A 41 9.10 9.22 -8.68
CA TYR A 41 8.31 8.02 -8.93
C TYR A 41 9.05 7.04 -9.86
N LEU A 42 9.54 7.50 -11.01
CA LEU A 42 10.24 6.66 -11.98
C LEU A 42 11.51 6.03 -11.39
N ARG A 43 12.28 6.81 -10.61
CA ARG A 43 13.46 6.33 -9.88
C ARG A 43 13.11 5.21 -8.89
N LEU A 44 12.06 5.40 -8.09
CA LEU A 44 11.59 4.40 -7.12
C LEU A 44 11.04 3.16 -7.82
N LYS A 45 10.24 3.33 -8.86
CA LYS A 45 9.68 2.23 -9.66
C LYS A 45 10.78 1.37 -10.27
N MET A 46 11.78 1.99 -10.88
CA MET A 46 12.93 1.28 -11.43
C MET A 46 13.68 0.48 -10.36
N ALA A 47 13.86 1.05 -9.16
CA ALA A 47 14.47 0.34 -8.04
C ALA A 47 13.64 -0.86 -7.56
N VAL A 48 12.31 -0.76 -7.60
CA VAL A 48 11.39 -1.87 -7.30
C VAL A 48 11.49 -2.96 -8.35
N ASP A 49 11.43 -2.60 -9.63
CA ASP A 49 11.45 -3.56 -10.76
C ASP A 49 12.75 -4.38 -10.82
N LEU A 50 13.86 -3.78 -10.40
CA LEU A 50 15.17 -4.45 -10.31
C LEU A 50 15.34 -5.31 -9.06
N ASN A 51 14.50 -5.11 -8.04
CA ASN A 51 14.54 -5.92 -6.83
C ASN A 51 13.75 -7.22 -7.06
N ASP A 52 14.48 -8.32 -7.28
CA ASP A 52 13.92 -9.67 -7.56
C ASP A 52 12.91 -10.17 -6.49
N ARG A 53 12.81 -9.52 -5.31
CA ARG A 53 11.76 -9.82 -4.32
C ARG A 53 10.39 -9.26 -4.70
N TYR A 54 10.33 -8.17 -5.46
CA TYR A 54 9.12 -7.48 -5.89
C TYR A 54 8.73 -7.80 -7.34
N SER A 55 9.63 -8.41 -8.11
CA SER A 55 9.36 -8.91 -9.47
C SER A 55 8.29 -10.03 -9.52
N VAL A 56 7.72 -10.40 -8.37
CA VAL A 56 6.64 -11.38 -8.24
C VAL A 56 5.26 -10.72 -8.34
N GLU A 57 5.15 -9.40 -8.20
CA GLU A 57 3.88 -8.64 -8.19
C GLU A 57 3.47 -8.12 -9.58
N ASN A 58 3.62 -8.91 -10.65
CA ASN A 58 3.12 -8.54 -11.98
C ASN A 58 2.11 -9.55 -12.53
N ASP A 59 1.27 -9.10 -13.44
CA ASP A 59 0.20 -9.87 -14.06
C ASP A 59 0.66 -10.88 -15.12
N ASP A 60 1.95 -10.91 -15.46
CA ASP A 60 2.57 -11.95 -16.29
C ASP A 60 3.14 -13.12 -15.48
N ASN A 61 3.23 -12.98 -14.15
CA ASN A 61 3.75 -14.03 -13.28
C ASN A 61 2.59 -14.87 -12.75
N GLU A 62 2.50 -16.13 -13.20
CA GLU A 62 1.47 -17.09 -12.78
C GLU A 62 1.37 -17.30 -11.27
N LYS A 63 2.37 -16.88 -10.49
CA LYS A 63 2.41 -16.95 -9.03
C LYS A 63 1.87 -15.70 -8.33
N SER A 64 1.61 -14.61 -9.07
CA SER A 64 1.17 -13.33 -8.50
C SER A 64 -0.33 -13.32 -8.20
N ALA A 65 -0.76 -12.46 -7.27
CA ALA A 65 -2.16 -12.21 -7.01
C ALA A 65 -2.85 -11.59 -8.23
N GLN A 66 -2.19 -10.63 -8.90
CA GLN A 66 -2.76 -9.94 -10.06
C GLN A 66 -3.05 -10.89 -11.22
N TYR A 67 -2.10 -11.79 -11.55
CA TYR A 67 -2.29 -12.81 -12.58
C TYR A 67 -3.49 -13.69 -12.24
N TYR A 68 -3.55 -14.19 -10.99
CA TYR A 68 -4.64 -15.09 -10.58
C TYR A 68 -5.99 -14.38 -10.56
N ILE A 69 -6.03 -13.10 -10.18
CA ILE A 69 -7.24 -12.31 -10.22
C ILE A 69 -7.74 -12.20 -11.67
N LYS A 70 -6.88 -11.81 -12.61
CA LYS A 70 -7.26 -11.66 -14.02
C LYS A 70 -7.67 -12.97 -14.70
N ASN A 71 -7.03 -14.08 -14.35
CA ASN A 71 -7.20 -15.35 -15.07
C ASN A 71 -8.15 -16.34 -14.37
N SER A 72 -8.49 -16.13 -13.10
CA SER A 72 -9.28 -17.09 -12.32
C SER A 72 -10.40 -16.45 -11.51
N TYR A 73 -10.16 -15.30 -10.89
CA TYR A 73 -11.17 -14.62 -10.05
C TYR A 73 -12.12 -13.75 -10.86
N LEU A 74 -11.62 -13.06 -11.89
CA LEU A 74 -12.42 -12.33 -12.86
C LEU A 74 -12.70 -13.25 -14.05
N ARG A 75 -13.95 -13.64 -14.27
CA ARG A 75 -14.39 -14.41 -15.43
C ARG A 75 -15.53 -13.69 -16.13
N GLU A 76 -15.42 -13.53 -17.45
CA GLU A 76 -16.45 -12.86 -18.25
C GLU A 76 -16.79 -11.44 -17.74
N GLY A 77 -15.80 -10.75 -17.15
CA GLY A 77 -15.97 -9.40 -16.60
C GLY A 77 -16.56 -9.34 -15.18
N HIS A 78 -16.81 -10.48 -14.54
CA HIS A 78 -17.39 -10.55 -13.20
C HIS A 78 -16.52 -11.32 -12.20
N LEU A 79 -16.58 -10.90 -10.93
CA LEU A 79 -15.91 -11.65 -9.86
C LEU A 79 -16.66 -12.96 -9.57
N VAL A 80 -15.94 -14.07 -9.68
CA VAL A 80 -16.47 -15.40 -9.39
C VAL A 80 -16.66 -15.56 -7.89
N ASN A 81 -17.89 -15.83 -7.44
CA ASN A 81 -18.16 -16.14 -6.04
C ASN A 81 -17.92 -17.62 -5.71
N ASP A 82 -16.68 -18.07 -5.91
CA ASP A 82 -16.20 -19.42 -5.56
C ASP A 82 -15.22 -19.34 -4.39
N ILE A 83 -15.49 -20.11 -3.33
CA ILE A 83 -14.73 -20.00 -2.09
C ILE A 83 -13.26 -20.40 -2.25
N ASP A 84 -12.95 -21.36 -3.11
CA ASP A 84 -11.58 -21.86 -3.28
C ASP A 84 -10.76 -20.90 -4.14
N VAL A 85 -11.41 -20.28 -5.15
CA VAL A 85 -10.82 -19.17 -5.91
C VAL A 85 -10.52 -17.99 -4.99
N ILE A 86 -11.47 -17.59 -4.14
CA ILE A 86 -11.29 -16.47 -3.20
C ILE A 86 -10.17 -16.79 -2.19
N LYS A 87 -10.09 -18.02 -1.68
CA LYS A 87 -9.01 -18.45 -0.78
C LYS A 87 -7.64 -18.31 -1.44
N GLU A 88 -7.53 -18.70 -2.71
CA GLU A 88 -6.27 -18.63 -3.44
C GLU A 88 -5.84 -17.18 -3.68
N VAL A 89 -6.78 -16.29 -4.02
CA VAL A 89 -6.54 -14.82 -4.05
C VAL A 89 -6.02 -14.34 -2.69
N CYS A 90 -6.66 -14.75 -1.59
CA CYS A 90 -6.25 -14.36 -0.25
C CYS A 90 -4.84 -14.83 0.10
N LYS A 91 -4.46 -16.07 -0.24
CA LYS A 91 -3.11 -16.60 0.02
C LYS A 91 -2.03 -15.82 -0.71
N ARG A 92 -2.27 -15.50 -1.99
CA ARG A 92 -1.32 -14.76 -2.82
C ARG A 92 -1.11 -13.35 -2.30
N ILE A 93 -2.20 -12.65 -1.98
CA ILE A 93 -2.13 -11.31 -1.36
C ILE A 93 -1.42 -11.36 0.00
N ASP A 94 -1.74 -12.33 0.86
CA ASP A 94 -1.09 -12.48 2.17
C ASP A 94 0.42 -12.67 2.03
N LYS A 95 0.84 -13.48 1.06
CA LYS A 95 2.25 -13.79 0.78
C LYS A 95 3.00 -12.60 0.20
N GLU A 96 2.47 -11.96 -0.84
CA GLU A 96 3.10 -10.82 -1.51
C GLU A 96 3.21 -9.61 -0.59
N ASN A 97 2.13 -9.34 0.15
CA ASN A 97 2.06 -8.13 0.96
C ASN A 97 2.42 -8.35 2.45
N SER A 98 2.90 -9.54 2.81
CA SER A 98 3.36 -9.89 4.17
C SER A 98 2.36 -9.52 5.26
N THR A 99 1.07 -9.80 5.05
CA THR A 99 0.03 -9.39 6.01
C THR A 99 -0.06 -10.31 7.23
N HIS A 100 0.57 -11.48 7.13
CA HIS A 100 0.59 -12.55 8.13
C HIS A 100 -0.81 -13.04 8.52
N LEU A 101 -1.80 -12.92 7.65
CA LEU A 101 -3.18 -13.36 7.87
C LEU A 101 -3.23 -14.87 8.19
N SER A 102 -2.48 -15.67 7.44
CA SER A 102 -2.31 -17.11 7.67
C SER A 102 -1.71 -17.44 9.04
N VAL A 103 -0.70 -16.67 9.49
CA VAL A 103 -0.02 -16.88 10.77
C VAL A 103 -0.87 -16.42 11.95
N VAL A 104 -1.52 -15.27 11.83
CA VAL A 104 -2.41 -14.73 12.88
C VAL A 104 -3.59 -15.67 13.12
N GLY A 105 -4.11 -16.31 12.07
CA GLY A 105 -5.12 -17.35 12.17
C GLY A 105 -4.66 -18.63 12.88
N ASN A 106 -3.36 -18.98 12.80
CA ASN A 106 -2.84 -20.18 13.44
C ASN A 106 -2.59 -20.04 14.95
N ARG A 107 -2.77 -18.85 15.54
CA ARG A 107 -2.78 -18.71 17.00
C ARG A 107 -4.04 -19.34 17.57
N LYS A 108 -3.86 -20.34 18.45
CA LYS A 108 -4.98 -21.03 19.12
C LYS A 108 -5.91 -20.00 19.76
N ILE A 109 -7.19 -20.06 19.43
CA ILE A 109 -8.22 -19.46 20.28
C ILE A 109 -8.22 -20.29 21.55
N LYS A 110 -7.94 -19.67 22.72
CA LYS A 110 -7.83 -20.38 24.02
C LYS A 110 -9.01 -21.29 24.36
N ILE A 111 -10.15 -21.09 23.70
CA ILE A 111 -11.46 -21.72 23.96
C ILE A 111 -11.71 -22.94 23.05
N SER A 112 -11.02 -23.06 21.90
CA SER A 112 -11.21 -24.20 20.99
C SER A 112 -9.88 -24.65 20.42
N ASN A 113 -9.53 -25.93 20.57
CA ASN A 113 -8.34 -26.56 19.98
C ASN A 113 -8.34 -26.60 18.42
N LYS A 114 -9.11 -25.74 17.75
CA LYS A 114 -9.16 -25.60 16.29
C LYS A 114 -8.17 -24.51 15.83
N THR A 115 -7.41 -24.79 14.78
CA THR A 115 -6.68 -23.77 14.02
C THR A 115 -7.68 -22.84 13.37
N ASN A 116 -7.51 -21.53 13.53
CA ASN A 116 -8.43 -20.55 12.99
C ASN A 116 -7.92 -20.09 11.63
N ASN A 117 -8.08 -20.89 10.57
CA ASN A 117 -7.46 -20.60 9.27
C ASN A 117 -7.89 -19.19 8.79
N GLY A 118 -7.00 -18.20 8.94
CA GLY A 118 -7.33 -16.79 8.71
C GLY A 118 -7.73 -16.52 7.27
N ILE A 119 -7.16 -17.30 6.35
CA ILE A 119 -7.53 -17.34 4.94
C ILE A 119 -8.97 -17.83 4.77
N ASP A 120 -9.38 -18.90 5.46
CA ASP A 120 -10.76 -19.42 5.36
C ASP A 120 -11.79 -18.42 5.92
N ILE A 121 -11.48 -17.76 7.05
CA ILE A 121 -12.36 -16.72 7.59
C ILE A 121 -12.53 -15.60 6.58
N MET A 122 -11.41 -15.09 6.08
CA MET A 122 -11.40 -13.95 5.18
C MET A 122 -12.11 -14.29 3.86
N ALA A 123 -11.85 -15.46 3.29
CA ALA A 123 -12.52 -15.90 2.07
C ALA A 123 -14.03 -16.02 2.27
N LYS A 124 -14.49 -16.60 3.39
CA LYS A 124 -15.92 -16.64 3.71
C LYS A 124 -16.51 -15.25 3.91
N ARG A 125 -15.75 -14.33 4.52
CA ARG A 125 -16.21 -12.95 4.71
C ARG A 125 -16.39 -12.26 3.36
N ILE A 126 -15.40 -12.36 2.47
CA ILE A 126 -15.45 -11.82 1.10
C ILE A 126 -16.63 -12.42 0.31
N ALA A 127 -16.83 -13.73 0.35
CA ALA A 127 -17.91 -14.42 -0.37
C ALA A 127 -19.32 -14.00 0.06
N ASN A 128 -19.45 -13.43 1.26
CA ASN A 128 -20.72 -12.96 1.83
C ASN A 128 -20.90 -11.44 1.73
N VAL A 129 -19.95 -10.70 1.14
CA VAL A 129 -20.09 -9.25 0.94
C VAL A 129 -21.18 -9.00 -0.09
N GLU A 130 -22.20 -8.23 0.30
CA GLU A 130 -23.21 -7.76 -0.64
C GLU A 130 -22.59 -6.77 -1.63
N LYS A 131 -22.89 -6.96 -2.93
CA LYS A 131 -22.46 -6.08 -4.03
C LYS A 131 -20.94 -5.81 -4.05
N LEU A 132 -20.13 -6.82 -3.71
CA LEU A 132 -18.67 -6.72 -3.64
C LEU A 132 -18.06 -6.01 -4.87
N GLU A 133 -18.43 -6.44 -6.07
CA GLU A 133 -17.90 -5.88 -7.33
C GLU A 133 -18.22 -4.39 -7.47
N GLN A 134 -19.47 -3.99 -7.23
CA GLN A 134 -19.89 -2.59 -7.29
C GLN A 134 -19.11 -1.75 -6.29
N ARG A 135 -18.98 -2.21 -5.05
CA ARG A 135 -18.27 -1.51 -3.97
C ARG A 135 -16.77 -1.35 -4.27
N LEU A 136 -16.14 -2.36 -4.89
CA LEU A 136 -14.76 -2.27 -5.37
C LEU A 136 -14.62 -1.26 -6.52
N LYS A 137 -15.55 -1.24 -7.47
CA LYS A 137 -15.57 -0.27 -8.57
C LYS A 137 -15.82 1.16 -8.10
N GLU A 138 -16.64 1.34 -7.06
CA GLU A 138 -17.00 2.65 -6.51
C GLU A 138 -15.94 3.20 -5.55
N GLY A 139 -15.12 2.34 -4.94
CA GLY A 139 -14.12 2.75 -3.96
C GLY A 139 -14.72 2.90 -2.55
N ASP A 140 -15.70 2.08 -2.18
CA ASP A 140 -16.40 2.19 -0.89
C ASP A 140 -15.46 1.87 0.30
N PRO A 141 -15.06 2.87 1.12
CA PRO A 141 -14.13 2.65 2.22
C PRO A 141 -14.72 1.79 3.35
N SER A 142 -16.04 1.68 3.45
CA SER A 142 -16.69 0.83 4.45
C SER A 142 -16.42 -0.66 4.22
N LEU A 143 -16.16 -1.05 2.97
CA LEU A 143 -15.79 -2.41 2.59
C LEU A 143 -14.53 -2.88 3.32
N VAL A 144 -13.53 -2.01 3.45
CA VAL A 144 -12.29 -2.32 4.17
C VAL A 144 -12.57 -2.59 5.65
N GLN A 145 -13.53 -1.87 6.26
CA GLN A 145 -13.88 -2.09 7.65
C GLN A 145 -14.70 -3.34 7.88
N GLU A 146 -15.65 -3.62 6.99
CA GLU A 146 -16.43 -4.85 6.98
C GLU A 146 -15.51 -6.06 6.87
N LEU A 147 -14.61 -6.07 5.88
CA LEU A 147 -13.61 -7.12 5.68
C LEU A 147 -12.56 -7.13 6.81
N GLY A 148 -12.25 -5.98 7.40
CA GLY A 148 -11.21 -5.78 8.42
C GLY A 148 -11.55 -6.26 9.83
N GLY A 149 -12.65 -6.98 10.02
CA GLY A 149 -13.03 -7.60 11.29
C GLY A 149 -11.98 -8.55 11.88
N ARG A 150 -12.20 -9.03 13.11
CA ARG A 150 -11.22 -9.87 13.82
C ARG A 150 -10.92 -11.18 13.10
N VAL A 151 -9.64 -11.54 13.10
CA VAL A 151 -9.07 -12.84 12.73
C VAL A 151 -8.07 -13.20 13.83
N GLY A 152 -8.36 -14.24 14.62
CA GLY A 152 -7.64 -14.49 15.87
C GLY A 152 -7.72 -13.31 16.83
N GLU A 153 -6.57 -12.82 17.31
CA GLU A 153 -6.48 -11.72 18.27
C GLU A 153 -6.41 -10.32 17.63
N ARG A 154 -6.33 -10.22 16.29
CA ARG A 154 -6.09 -8.95 15.58
C ARG A 154 -7.20 -8.65 14.60
N ARG A 155 -7.37 -7.36 14.29
CA ARG A 155 -8.19 -6.91 13.15
C ARG A 155 -7.40 -7.10 11.85
N ALA A 156 -8.08 -7.52 10.79
CA ALA A 156 -7.47 -7.79 9.49
C ALA A 156 -7.54 -6.58 8.54
N VAL A 157 -7.62 -5.34 9.06
CA VAL A 157 -7.78 -4.10 8.26
C VAL A 157 -6.65 -3.92 7.24
N SER A 158 -5.40 -4.22 7.61
CA SER A 158 -4.28 -4.14 6.66
C SER A 158 -4.46 -5.11 5.48
N PHE A 159 -4.85 -6.35 5.75
CA PHE A 159 -5.17 -7.30 4.69
C PHE A 159 -6.36 -6.83 3.86
N ALA A 160 -7.45 -6.40 4.50
CA ALA A 160 -8.67 -5.95 3.82
C ALA A 160 -8.42 -4.80 2.85
N SER A 161 -7.63 -3.79 3.27
CA SER A 161 -7.24 -2.68 2.39
C SER A 161 -6.42 -3.15 1.20
N LYS A 162 -5.43 -4.04 1.41
CA LYS A 162 -4.61 -4.61 0.34
C LYS A 162 -5.43 -5.48 -0.61
N PHE A 163 -6.40 -6.24 -0.10
CA PHE A 163 -7.36 -6.96 -0.93
C PHE A 163 -8.15 -5.99 -1.82
N CYS A 164 -8.73 -4.94 -1.25
CA CYS A 164 -9.51 -3.98 -2.02
C CYS A 164 -8.64 -3.27 -3.07
N THR A 165 -7.42 -2.85 -2.73
CA THR A 165 -6.48 -2.23 -3.68
C THR A 165 -6.08 -3.19 -4.80
N VAL A 166 -5.60 -4.39 -4.48
CA VAL A 166 -5.06 -5.33 -5.48
C VAL A 166 -6.17 -5.85 -6.39
N VAL A 167 -7.36 -6.16 -5.85
CA VAL A 167 -8.49 -6.63 -6.67
C VAL A 167 -9.04 -5.48 -7.52
N SER A 168 -9.20 -4.27 -6.98
CA SER A 168 -9.72 -3.15 -7.77
C SER A 168 -8.81 -2.77 -8.92
N LEU A 169 -7.49 -2.79 -8.69
CA LEU A 169 -6.49 -2.54 -9.72
C LEU A 169 -6.50 -3.67 -10.77
N ALA A 170 -6.37 -4.93 -10.34
CA ALA A 170 -6.20 -6.06 -11.26
C ALA A 170 -7.48 -6.37 -12.05
N ALA A 171 -8.66 -6.27 -11.42
CA ALA A 171 -9.92 -6.62 -12.05
C ALA A 171 -10.59 -5.46 -12.80
N PHE A 172 -10.39 -4.22 -12.34
CA PHE A 172 -11.15 -3.06 -12.85
C PHE A 172 -10.27 -1.87 -13.26
N GLY A 173 -8.95 -1.98 -13.15
CA GLY A 173 -8.02 -0.93 -13.56
C GLY A 173 -8.17 0.38 -12.78
N ASN A 174 -8.70 0.34 -11.56
CA ASN A 174 -8.92 1.55 -10.75
C ASN A 174 -8.08 1.56 -9.47
N THR A 175 -7.70 2.77 -9.05
CA THR A 175 -6.85 3.04 -7.88
C THR A 175 -7.63 3.83 -6.82
N LYS A 176 -8.80 3.31 -6.43
CA LYS A 176 -9.70 3.97 -5.46
C LYS A 176 -9.49 3.56 -3.99
N PHE A 177 -8.62 2.58 -3.73
CA PHE A 177 -8.26 2.13 -2.39
C PHE A 177 -6.77 2.29 -2.16
N ALA A 178 -6.40 2.78 -0.97
CA ALA A 178 -5.02 2.84 -0.51
C ALA A 178 -4.67 1.64 0.40
N LYS A 179 -3.44 1.13 0.30
CA LYS A 179 -2.94 0.07 1.17
C LYS A 179 -2.75 0.63 2.58
N PHE A 180 -3.47 0.07 3.56
CA PHE A 180 -3.36 0.46 4.96
C PHE A 180 -2.17 -0.27 5.62
N ASP A 181 -0.98 0.27 5.41
CA ASP A 181 0.28 -0.27 5.93
C ASP A 181 0.79 0.53 7.14
N SER A 182 1.58 -0.08 8.04
CA SER A 182 2.18 0.66 9.14
C SER A 182 3.12 1.76 8.65
N VAL A 183 3.93 1.49 7.62
CA VAL A 183 4.84 2.50 7.05
C VAL A 183 4.04 3.70 6.58
N MET A 184 2.99 3.47 5.77
CA MET A 184 2.15 4.54 5.24
C MET A 184 1.47 5.34 6.34
N ARG A 185 0.91 4.69 7.36
CA ARG A 185 0.27 5.40 8.49
C ARG A 185 1.24 6.27 9.26
N ASP A 186 2.48 5.83 9.40
CA ASP A 186 3.50 6.56 10.14
C ASP A 186 3.99 7.79 9.38
N VAL A 187 4.00 7.75 8.03
CA VAL A 187 4.57 8.84 7.21
C VAL A 187 3.55 9.75 6.55
N LEU A 188 2.33 9.28 6.29
CA LEU A 188 1.26 10.11 5.71
C LEU A 188 1.04 11.44 6.45
N PRO A 189 1.15 11.54 7.79
CA PRO A 189 1.02 12.82 8.48
C PRO A 189 2.03 13.90 8.01
N ILE A 190 3.23 13.51 7.58
CA ILE A 190 4.23 14.42 7.00
C ILE A 190 3.66 15.10 5.75
N TYR A 191 3.10 14.29 4.85
CA TYR A 191 2.56 14.74 3.56
C TYR A 191 1.25 15.50 3.72
N ALA A 192 0.39 15.08 4.65
CA ALA A 192 -0.80 15.84 5.00
C ALA A 192 -0.45 17.23 5.55
N ASN A 193 0.64 17.36 6.29
CA ASN A 193 1.10 18.67 6.76
C ASN A 193 1.72 19.50 5.65
N TYR A 194 2.58 18.90 4.82
CA TYR A 194 3.25 19.60 3.74
C TYR A 194 2.27 20.09 2.65
N TYR A 195 1.41 19.19 2.15
CA TYR A 195 0.53 19.49 1.02
C TYR A 195 -0.82 20.09 1.43
N LEU A 196 -1.32 19.79 2.63
CA LEU A 196 -2.67 20.19 3.07
C LEU A 196 -2.67 21.11 4.29
N ILE A 197 -1.51 21.36 4.92
CA ILE A 197 -1.39 22.11 6.18
C ILE A 197 -2.23 21.45 7.31
N LYS A 198 -2.50 20.14 7.21
CA LYS A 198 -3.26 19.38 8.21
C LYS A 198 -2.32 18.57 9.11
N LYS A 199 -2.64 18.46 10.40
CA LYS A 199 -1.80 17.75 11.38
C LYS A 199 -2.46 16.44 11.83
N TYR A 200 -1.76 15.33 11.61
CA TYR A 200 -2.21 13.97 11.98
C TYR A 200 -1.23 13.24 12.89
N TRP A 201 -0.63 13.95 13.85
CA TRP A 201 0.25 13.34 14.86
C TRP A 201 0.02 13.92 16.25
N LYS A 202 0.37 13.13 17.26
CA LYS A 202 0.35 13.52 18.68
C LYS A 202 1.66 13.18 19.37
N LYS A 203 2.01 13.97 20.38
CA LYS A 203 3.16 13.68 21.26
C LYS A 203 2.73 12.67 22.32
N THR A 204 3.53 11.62 22.47
CA THR A 204 3.36 10.60 23.51
C THR A 204 3.96 11.08 24.83
N THR A 205 3.62 10.40 25.93
CA THR A 205 4.20 10.66 27.26
C THR A 205 5.71 10.48 27.30
N ARG A 206 6.26 9.65 26.40
CA ARG A 206 7.71 9.42 26.23
C ARG A 206 8.40 10.47 25.34
N GLY A 207 7.68 11.50 24.89
CA GLY A 207 8.21 12.58 24.07
C GLY A 207 8.28 12.31 22.57
N ASN A 208 7.96 11.09 22.11
CA ASN A 208 7.91 10.74 20.70
C ASN A 208 6.59 11.20 20.05
N TYR A 209 6.63 11.48 18.75
CA TYR A 209 5.46 11.74 17.92
C TYR A 209 4.99 10.46 17.23
N VAL A 210 3.68 10.25 17.21
CA VAL A 210 3.03 9.11 16.57
C VAL A 210 1.84 9.58 15.74
N SER A 211 1.57 8.85 14.65
CA SER A 211 0.40 9.07 13.80
C SER A 211 -0.91 8.92 14.59
N THR A 212 -1.91 9.70 14.22
CA THR A 212 -3.27 9.60 14.76
C THR A 212 -4.18 8.69 13.96
N PHE A 213 -3.76 8.22 12.78
CA PHE A 213 -4.57 7.32 11.95
C PHE A 213 -4.85 5.99 12.66
N SER A 214 -6.13 5.69 12.88
CA SER A 214 -6.57 4.47 13.54
C SER A 214 -6.97 3.40 12.53
N ALA A 215 -6.71 2.13 12.86
CA ALA A 215 -7.25 1.00 12.09
C ALA A 215 -8.78 0.97 12.09
N ASP A 216 -9.42 1.60 13.08
CA ASP A 216 -10.88 1.70 13.16
C ASP A 216 -11.45 2.83 12.27
N ASN A 217 -10.60 3.65 11.64
CA ASN A 217 -11.03 4.72 10.74
C ASN A 217 -10.25 4.74 9.41
N TYR A 218 -10.40 3.67 8.60
CA TYR A 218 -9.81 3.62 7.26
C TYR A 218 -10.34 4.72 6.33
N ALA A 219 -11.60 5.14 6.49
CA ALA A 219 -12.21 6.17 5.64
C ALA A 219 -11.46 7.51 5.74
N GLU A 220 -11.16 7.97 6.96
CA GLU A 220 -10.34 9.18 7.18
C GLU A 220 -8.94 9.04 6.57
N TYR A 221 -8.32 7.85 6.68
CA TYR A 221 -7.02 7.59 6.06
C TYR A 221 -7.09 7.70 4.52
N LEU A 222 -8.12 7.11 3.90
CA LEU A 222 -8.31 7.16 2.45
C LEU A 222 -8.60 8.58 1.97
N GLU A 223 -9.42 9.33 2.71
CA GLU A 223 -9.72 10.74 2.43
C GLU A 223 -8.43 11.58 2.41
N VAL A 224 -7.58 11.46 3.44
CA VAL A 224 -6.32 12.21 3.49
C VAL A 224 -5.37 11.83 2.38
N ILE A 225 -5.27 10.54 2.02
CA ILE A 225 -4.46 10.12 0.87
C ILE A 225 -4.98 10.74 -0.43
N THR A 226 -6.30 10.73 -0.63
CA THR A 226 -6.93 11.30 -1.82
C THR A 226 -6.66 12.80 -1.91
N ASP A 227 -6.83 13.52 -0.80
CA ASP A 227 -6.51 14.95 -0.71
C ASP A 227 -5.04 15.22 -1.06
N VAL A 228 -4.10 14.41 -0.55
CA VAL A 228 -2.66 14.55 -0.86
C VAL A 228 -2.40 14.30 -2.35
N VAL A 229 -2.98 13.25 -2.93
CA VAL A 229 -2.87 12.97 -4.37
C VAL A 229 -3.37 14.16 -5.18
N ASP A 230 -4.56 14.68 -4.85
CA ASP A 230 -5.15 15.81 -5.56
C ASP A 230 -4.29 17.09 -5.46
N ALA A 231 -3.73 17.37 -4.29
CA ALA A 231 -2.81 18.49 -4.10
C ALA A 231 -1.53 18.36 -4.94
N THR A 232 -1.10 17.14 -5.27
CA THR A 232 0.14 16.87 -6.03
C THR A 232 -0.06 16.90 -7.55
N LYS A 233 -1.30 16.87 -8.05
CA LYS A 233 -1.61 16.86 -9.49
C LYS A 233 -1.09 18.07 -10.27
N ARG A 234 -0.83 19.19 -9.60
CA ARG A 234 -0.18 20.34 -10.25
C ARG A 234 1.25 20.03 -10.70
N SER A 235 1.98 19.23 -9.93
CA SER A 235 3.38 18.88 -10.17
C SER A 235 3.55 17.52 -10.83
N PHE A 236 2.62 16.59 -10.59
CA PHE A 236 2.59 15.27 -11.19
C PHE A 236 1.15 14.93 -11.61
N PRO A 237 0.70 15.36 -12.81
CA PRO A 237 -0.72 15.28 -13.21
C PRO A 237 -1.32 13.87 -13.19
N ASP A 238 -0.53 12.87 -13.53
CA ASP A 238 -0.96 11.48 -13.60
C ASP A 238 -0.73 10.72 -12.29
N VAL A 239 -0.45 11.40 -11.19
CA VAL A 239 -0.32 10.77 -9.87
C VAL A 239 -1.67 10.19 -9.42
N ASP A 240 -1.63 8.98 -8.90
CA ASP A 240 -2.77 8.32 -8.28
C ASP A 240 -2.36 7.69 -6.95
N ILE A 241 -3.34 7.05 -6.29
CA ILE A 241 -3.13 6.42 -4.98
C ILE A 241 -2.06 5.33 -5.03
N ASP A 242 -2.02 4.52 -6.10
CA ASP A 242 -1.06 3.42 -6.21
C ASP A 242 0.38 3.94 -6.38
N LYS A 243 0.54 4.99 -7.21
CA LYS A 243 1.84 5.67 -7.35
C LYS A 243 2.30 6.27 -6.04
N LEU A 244 1.41 6.96 -5.32
CA LEU A 244 1.74 7.54 -4.01
C LEU A 244 2.11 6.45 -2.99
N ASP A 245 1.31 5.38 -2.89
CA ASP A 245 1.58 4.23 -2.02
C ASP A 245 2.96 3.64 -2.31
N LEU A 246 3.30 3.40 -3.58
CA LEU A 246 4.59 2.87 -3.99
C LEU A 246 5.74 3.80 -3.57
N MET A 247 5.60 5.11 -3.84
CA MET A 247 6.63 6.09 -3.53
C MET A 247 6.92 6.14 -2.02
N LEU A 248 5.87 6.37 -1.22
CA LEU A 248 6.02 6.56 0.21
C LEU A 248 6.44 5.25 0.89
N TRP A 249 5.83 4.13 0.52
CA TRP A 249 6.17 2.86 1.13
C TRP A 249 7.62 2.48 0.86
N TYR A 250 8.08 2.55 -0.39
CA TYR A 250 9.44 2.13 -0.73
C TYR A 250 10.50 3.06 -0.14
N TYR A 251 10.28 4.38 -0.19
CA TYR A 251 11.24 5.35 0.32
C TYR A 251 11.38 5.33 1.85
N TYR A 252 10.27 5.13 2.57
CA TYR A 252 10.27 5.14 4.05
C TYR A 252 10.36 3.76 4.69
N LYS A 253 10.30 2.67 3.91
CA LYS A 253 10.56 1.35 4.45
C LYS A 253 11.96 1.30 5.06
N GLY A 254 12.03 0.87 6.33
CA GLY A 254 13.28 0.85 7.09
C GLY A 254 13.63 2.18 7.77
N LYS A 255 12.77 3.21 7.69
CA LYS A 255 12.92 4.52 8.36
C LYS A 255 11.84 4.73 9.44
N PRO A 256 11.85 3.95 10.54
CA PRO A 256 10.76 3.96 11.53
C PRO A 256 10.60 5.29 12.29
N ASN A 257 11.57 6.20 12.22
CA ASN A 257 11.57 7.47 12.95
C ASN A 257 11.25 8.70 12.08
N ALA A 258 10.88 8.52 10.81
CA ALA A 258 10.70 9.62 9.86
C ALA A 258 9.77 10.73 10.40
N LEU A 259 8.61 10.37 10.97
CA LEU A 259 7.70 11.35 11.57
C LEU A 259 8.32 12.08 12.77
N ASN A 260 9.08 11.37 13.60
CA ASN A 260 9.74 11.98 14.75
C ASN A 260 10.80 12.99 14.32
N GLU A 261 11.59 12.65 13.31
CA GLU A 261 12.63 13.51 12.73
C GLU A 261 12.01 14.74 12.08
N PHE A 262 11.00 14.53 11.22
CA PHE A 262 10.23 15.61 10.59
C PHE A 262 9.71 16.60 11.62
N VAL A 263 8.91 16.14 12.60
CA VAL A 263 8.29 17.04 13.57
C VAL A 263 9.35 17.76 14.42
N LYS A 264 10.43 17.10 14.84
CA LYS A 264 11.50 17.74 15.63
C LYS A 264 12.23 18.82 14.85
N ASN A 265 12.43 18.66 13.55
CA ASN A 265 13.05 19.68 12.72
C ASN A 265 12.11 20.87 12.50
N HIS A 266 10.80 20.62 12.29
CA HIS A 266 9.81 21.67 12.01
C HIS A 266 9.26 22.40 13.25
N THR A 267 9.41 21.82 14.45
CA THR A 267 8.99 22.47 15.71
C THR A 267 10.12 23.18 16.44
N ARG A 268 11.37 23.08 15.96
CA ARG A 268 12.53 23.79 16.55
C ARG A 268 12.55 25.30 16.24
N GLU A 269 11.62 25.83 15.44
CA GLU A 269 11.55 27.25 15.08
C GLU A 269 10.68 28.13 16.00
N ILE A 270 10.12 27.62 17.10
CA ILE A 270 9.42 28.49 18.08
C ILE A 270 10.08 28.36 19.45
N ILE A 271 11.26 28.96 19.57
CA ILE A 271 11.74 29.49 20.84
C ILE A 271 11.80 31.02 20.63
N LEU A 272 10.68 31.67 20.95
CA LEU A 272 10.65 33.13 21.19
C LEU A 272 11.28 33.42 22.55
#